data_AF-A0A222C897-F1
#
_entry.id   AF-A0A222C897-F1
#
_cell.length_a   1.000
_cell.length_b   1.000
_cell.length_c   1.000
_cell.angle_alpha   90.00
_cell.angle_beta   90.00
_cell.angle_gamma   90.00
#
_symmetry.space_group_name_H-M   'P 1'
#
loop_
_entity.id
_entity.type
_entity.pdbx_description
1 polymer ?
#
loop_
_entity_poly.entity_id
_entity_poly.type
_entity_poly.pdbx_seq_one_letter_code
_entity_poly.pdbx_strand_id
1 'polypeptide(L)'
;RQPFGATLCILALGFGKWVAVYTSWWWWSNYPPNFVMPATLIPSALVLDVVLLLTRNWTITAVIGAWMYAALFYPSNWPIFAYSHTPLVVDGALLSWADY
;
A
#
# COMPACT_ATOMS: atom_id res chain seq x y z
N ARG A 1 18.96 -12.64 15.67
CA ARG A 1 18.78 -12.17 14.27
C ARG A 1 17.28 -11.99 14.08
N GLN A 2 16.79 -10.76 14.13
CA GLN A 2 15.35 -10.46 14.15
C GLN A 2 14.81 -10.34 12.71
N PRO A 3 13.78 -11.10 12.32
CA PRO A 3 13.28 -11.15 10.93
C PRO A 3 12.05 -10.24 10.73
N PHE A 4 12.16 -8.95 11.09
CA PHE A 4 11.04 -8.00 10.95
C PHE A 4 11.50 -6.62 10.43
N GLY A 5 12.60 -6.60 9.67
CA GLY A 5 13.19 -5.35 9.19
C GLY A 5 12.28 -4.64 8.20
N ALA A 6 11.78 -5.37 7.18
CA ALA A 6 10.93 -4.79 6.16
C ALA A 6 9.57 -4.35 6.74
N THR A 7 8.97 -5.19 7.58
CA THR A 7 7.69 -4.92 8.24
C THR A 7 7.75 -3.70 9.15
N LEU A 8 8.80 -3.55 9.95
CA LEU A 8 8.96 -2.36 10.80
C LEU A 8 9.07 -1.07 9.97
N CYS A 9 9.84 -1.08 8.88
CA CYS A 9 9.96 0.07 7.98
C CYS A 9 8.61 0.44 7.34
N ILE A 10 7.85 -0.55 6.87
CA ILE A 10 6.54 -0.31 6.24
C ILE A 10 5.49 0.14 7.26
N LEU A 11 5.52 -0.37 8.49
CA LEU A 11 4.64 0.13 9.56
C LEU A 11 4.95 1.59 9.90
N ALA A 12 6.22 1.95 10.02
CA ALA A 12 6.63 3.33 10.26
C ALA A 12 6.21 4.26 9.10
N LEU A 13 6.41 3.84 7.85
CA LEU A 13 5.97 4.58 6.67
C LEU A 13 4.44 4.73 6.63
N GLY A 14 3.72 3.64 6.87
CA GLY A 14 2.25 3.62 6.88
C GLY A 14 1.69 4.56 7.94
N PHE A 15 2.24 4.50 9.16
CA PHE A 15 1.89 5.42 10.24
C PHE A 15 2.16 6.88 9.84
N GLY A 16 3.35 7.19 9.33
CA GLY A 16 3.70 8.54 8.88
C GLY A 16 2.77 9.06 7.79
N LYS A 17 2.39 8.21 6.83
CA LYS A 17 1.42 8.58 5.78
C LYS A 17 0.03 8.87 6.35
N TRP A 18 -0.47 8.03 7.26
CA TRP A 18 -1.76 8.29 7.90
C TRP A 18 -1.77 9.58 8.72
N VAL A 19 -0.67 9.87 9.43
CA VAL A 19 -0.51 11.17 10.11
C VAL A 19 -0.61 12.32 9.11
N ALA A 20 0.06 12.23 7.96
CA ALA A 20 -0.01 13.26 6.92
C ALA A 20 -1.42 13.42 6.33
N VAL A 21 -2.14 12.30 6.09
CA VAL A 21 -3.55 12.31 5.64
C VAL A 21 -4.42 13.11 6.57
N TYR A 22 -4.39 12.83 7.87
CA TYR A 22 -5.29 13.52 8.79
C TYR A 22 -4.83 14.95 9.11
N THR A 23 -3.54 15.19 9.29
CA THR A 23 -3.03 16.51 9.74
C THR A 23 -2.90 17.52 8.60
N SER A 24 -2.43 17.10 7.43
CA SER A 24 -2.12 18.01 6.32
C SER A 24 -3.22 18.03 5.26
N TRP A 25 -3.67 16.86 4.83
CA TRP A 25 -4.64 16.78 3.74
C TRP A 25 -6.06 17.07 4.21
N TRP A 26 -6.52 16.39 5.27
CA TRP A 26 -7.87 16.56 5.79
C TRP A 26 -8.01 17.83 6.63
N TRP A 27 -7.24 17.97 7.72
CA TRP A 27 -7.39 19.09 8.66
C TRP A 27 -6.99 20.44 8.07
N TRP A 28 -5.83 20.53 7.43
CA TRP A 28 -5.31 21.80 6.90
C TRP A 28 -5.87 22.15 5.52
N SER A 29 -5.98 21.15 4.64
CA SER A 29 -6.28 21.38 3.20
C SER A 29 -7.68 20.94 2.77
N ASN A 30 -8.51 20.40 3.68
CA ASN A 30 -9.89 19.97 3.43
C ASN A 30 -10.08 18.92 2.30
N TYR A 31 -9.06 18.10 2.03
CA TYR A 31 -9.21 16.97 1.11
C TYR A 31 -9.90 15.78 1.80
N PRO A 32 -10.84 15.10 1.11
CA PRO A 32 -11.45 13.88 1.62
C PRO A 32 -10.41 12.76 1.90
N PRO A 33 -10.42 12.10 3.08
CA PRO A 33 -9.41 11.10 3.42
C PRO A 33 -9.40 9.88 2.48
N ASN A 34 -10.55 9.51 1.91
CA ASN A 34 -10.68 8.45 0.91
C ASN A 34 -9.98 8.79 -0.42
N PHE A 35 -9.83 10.07 -0.76
CA PHE A 35 -9.13 10.53 -1.96
C PHE A 35 -7.60 10.47 -1.80
N VAL A 36 -7.10 10.77 -0.60
CA VAL A 36 -5.65 10.82 -0.30
C VAL A 36 -5.13 9.59 0.45
N MET A 37 -5.93 8.52 0.54
CA MET A 37 -5.62 7.33 1.33
C MET A 37 -4.34 6.64 0.82
N PRO A 38 -3.42 6.22 1.71
CA PRO A 38 -2.19 5.56 1.29
C PRO A 38 -2.44 4.12 0.87
N ALA A 39 -1.63 3.64 -0.07
CA ALA A 39 -1.50 2.22 -0.36
C ALA A 39 -0.90 1.44 0.84
N THR A 40 -1.27 0.18 0.98
CA THR A 40 -0.67 -0.77 1.92
C THR A 40 0.46 -1.58 1.28
N LEU A 41 1.54 -1.78 2.04
CA LEU A 41 2.67 -2.64 1.68
C LEU A 41 2.91 -3.73 2.74
N ILE A 42 2.00 -3.87 3.72
CA ILE A 42 2.17 -4.77 4.85
C ILE A 42 2.31 -6.24 4.40
N PRO A 43 1.47 -6.78 3.50
CA PRO A 43 1.62 -8.16 3.04
C PRO A 43 2.92 -8.37 2.25
N SER A 44 3.30 -7.41 1.40
CA SER A 44 4.57 -7.44 0.66
C SER A 44 5.78 -7.49 1.61
N ALA A 45 5.79 -6.66 2.65
CA ALA A 45 6.85 -6.60 3.64
C ALA A 45 6.97 -7.88 4.46
N LEU A 46 5.82 -8.45 4.88
CA LEU A 46 5.78 -9.72 5.60
C LEU A 46 6.44 -10.84 4.78
N VAL A 47 6.12 -10.92 3.49
CA VAL A 47 6.71 -11.95 2.61
C VAL A 47 8.22 -11.75 2.43
N LEU A 48 8.69 -10.51 2.28
CA LEU A 48 10.12 -10.22 2.19
C LEU A 48 10.88 -10.68 3.45
N ASP A 49 10.33 -10.37 4.63
CA ASP A 49 10.89 -10.79 5.92
C ASP A 49 10.85 -12.33 6.09
N VAL A 50 9.75 -12.99 5.68
CA VAL A 50 9.61 -14.46 5.73
C VAL A 50 10.60 -15.15 4.79
N VAL A 51 10.80 -14.64 3.57
CA VAL A 51 11.80 -15.20 2.63
C VAL A 51 13.19 -15.11 3.22
N LEU A 52 13.56 -13.96 3.84
CA LEU A 52 14.85 -13.81 4.51
C LEU A 52 14.98 -14.72 5.73
N LEU A 53 13.91 -14.89 6.50
CA LEU A 53 13.89 -15.78 7.67
C LEU A 53 14.11 -17.25 7.29
N LEU A 54 13.42 -17.73 6.26
CA LEU A 54 13.46 -19.12 5.82
C LEU A 54 14.76 -19.47 5.11
N THR A 55 15.21 -18.60 4.20
CA THR A 55 16.39 -18.88 3.36
C THR A 55 17.70 -18.47 4.02
N ARG A 56 17.65 -17.50 4.97
CA ARG A 56 18.82 -16.89 5.62
C ARG A 56 19.87 -16.39 4.63
N ASN A 57 19.46 -16.08 3.40
CA ASN A 57 20.35 -15.71 2.32
C ASN A 57 19.84 -14.43 1.63
N TRP A 58 20.65 -13.38 1.71
CA TRP A 58 20.32 -12.08 1.14
C TRP A 58 20.18 -12.11 -0.38
N THR A 59 20.93 -12.96 -1.10
CA THR A 59 20.80 -13.03 -2.58
C THR A 59 19.47 -13.64 -3.00
N ILE A 60 19.00 -14.65 -2.28
CA ILE A 60 17.69 -15.27 -2.54
C ILE A 60 16.56 -14.29 -2.19
N THR A 61 16.68 -13.57 -1.08
CA THR A 61 15.73 -12.50 -0.73
C THR A 61 15.71 -11.38 -1.77
N ALA A 62 16.87 -10.98 -2.30
CA ALA A 62 16.95 -9.94 -3.32
C ALA A 62 16.31 -10.35 -4.65
N VAL A 63 16.38 -11.63 -5.02
CA VAL A 63 15.71 -12.15 -6.20
C VAL A 63 14.25 -12.47 -5.86
N ILE A 64 13.98 -13.56 -5.17
CA ILE A 64 12.62 -14.07 -4.97
C ILE A 64 11.79 -13.13 -4.09
N GLY A 65 12.37 -12.67 -2.99
CA GLY A 65 11.67 -11.79 -2.05
C GLY A 65 11.25 -10.47 -2.68
N ALA A 66 12.12 -9.83 -3.47
CA ALA A 66 11.78 -8.59 -4.16
C ALA A 66 10.71 -8.79 -5.24
N TRP A 67 10.79 -9.88 -6.01
CA TRP A 67 9.75 -10.22 -7.00
C TRP A 67 8.40 -10.46 -6.34
N MET A 68 8.35 -11.22 -5.25
CA MET A 68 7.12 -11.46 -4.48
C MET A 68 6.60 -10.17 -3.84
N TYR A 69 7.49 -9.32 -3.31
CA TYR A 69 7.15 -8.03 -2.74
C TYR A 69 6.39 -7.15 -3.76
N ALA A 70 6.92 -7.06 -4.99
CA ALA A 70 6.31 -6.31 -6.07
C ALA A 70 4.99 -6.94 -6.54
N ALA A 71 4.96 -8.27 -6.75
CA ALA A 71 3.77 -8.98 -7.21
C ALA A 71 2.58 -8.85 -6.24
N LEU A 72 2.85 -8.81 -4.93
CA LEU A 72 1.82 -8.69 -3.91
C LEU A 72 1.26 -7.27 -3.76
N PHE A 73 1.88 -6.26 -4.36
CA PHE A 73 1.45 -4.87 -4.19
C PHE A 73 0.00 -4.65 -4.64
N TYR A 74 -0.32 -4.96 -5.89
CA TYR A 74 -1.67 -4.77 -6.43
C TYR A 74 -2.76 -5.59 -5.71
N PRO A 75 -2.62 -6.92 -5.55
CA PRO A 75 -3.67 -7.71 -4.88
C PRO A 75 -3.86 -7.32 -3.41
N SER A 76 -2.83 -6.83 -2.72
CA SER A 76 -2.96 -6.33 -1.35
C SER A 76 -3.75 -5.03 -1.25
N ASN A 77 -3.71 -4.20 -2.29
CA ASN A 77 -4.38 -2.91 -2.34
C ASN A 77 -5.78 -2.99 -2.95
N TRP A 78 -6.06 -4.02 -3.75
CA TRP A 78 -7.35 -4.19 -4.40
C TRP A 78 -8.55 -4.13 -3.44
N PRO A 79 -8.57 -4.80 -2.26
CA PRO A 79 -9.70 -4.72 -1.34
C PRO A 79 -10.00 -3.31 -0.80
N ILE A 80 -9.00 -2.42 -0.86
CA ILE A 80 -9.10 -1.05 -0.37
C ILE A 80 -9.63 -0.13 -1.48
N PHE A 81 -9.15 -0.29 -2.72
CA PHE A 81 -9.43 0.62 -3.83
C PHE A 81 -10.44 0.09 -4.85
N ALA A 82 -10.89 -1.18 -4.77
CA ALA A 82 -11.82 -1.74 -5.76
C ALA A 82 -13.12 -0.91 -5.91
N TYR A 83 -13.62 -0.34 -4.80
CA TYR A 83 -14.81 0.52 -4.83
C TYR A 83 -14.64 1.74 -5.76
N SER A 84 -13.45 2.36 -5.78
CA SER A 84 -13.20 3.55 -6.60
C SER A 84 -13.18 3.26 -8.10
N HIS A 85 -13.07 1.99 -8.49
CA HIS A 85 -13.14 1.55 -9.88
C HIS A 85 -14.58 1.28 -10.38
N THR A 86 -15.59 1.44 -9.52
CA THR A 86 -16.98 1.26 -9.98
C THR A 86 -17.42 2.43 -10.87
N PRO A 87 -18.20 2.16 -11.94
CA PRO A 87 -18.54 3.18 -12.91
C PRO A 87 -19.66 4.10 -12.40
N LEU A 88 -19.60 5.37 -12.80
CA LEU A 88 -20.70 6.33 -12.73
C LEU A 88 -20.79 7.15 -14.02
N VAL A 89 -21.94 7.76 -14.26
CA VAL A 89 -22.14 8.65 -15.42
C VAL A 89 -22.39 10.06 -14.93
N VAL A 90 -21.57 11.01 -15.38
CA VAL A 90 -21.63 12.43 -15.03
C VAL A 90 -21.70 13.22 -16.31
N ASP A 91 -22.76 14.01 -16.49
CA ASP A 91 -23.01 14.82 -17.68
C ASP A 91 -22.86 14.06 -19.03
N GLY A 92 -23.22 12.78 -19.01
CA GLY A 92 -23.13 11.89 -20.18
C GLY A 92 -21.76 11.23 -20.41
N ALA A 93 -20.75 11.53 -19.60
CA ALA A 93 -19.45 10.87 -19.62
C ALA A 93 -19.40 9.70 -18.63
N LEU A 94 -18.79 8.58 -19.03
CA LEU A 94 -18.51 7.45 -18.15
C LEU A 94 -17.21 7.72 -17.38
N LEU A 95 -17.31 7.78 -16.05
CA LEU A 95 -16.19 7.97 -15.12
C LEU A 95 -16.12 6.82 -14.12
N SER A 96 -14.98 6.63 -13.48
CA SER A 96 -14.89 5.88 -12.22
C SER A 96 -15.04 6.83 -11.03
N TRP A 97 -15.36 6.32 -9.84
CA TRP A 97 -15.35 7.13 -8.61
C TRP A 97 -13.97 7.68 -8.25
N ALA A 98 -12.90 7.13 -8.83
CA ALA A 98 -11.56 7.69 -8.69
C ALA A 98 -11.35 8.94 -9.55
N ASP A 99 -12.08 9.06 -10.68
CA ASP A 99 -11.95 10.17 -11.63
C ASP A 99 -12.88 11.34 -11.29
N TYR A 100 -14.01 11.06 -10.63
CA TYR A 100 -15.00 12.05 -10.20
C TYR A 100 -14.60 12.74 -8.90
#